data_AF-A0A4V1L5F6-F1
#
_entry.id   AF-A0A4V1L5F6-F1
#
_cell.length_a   1.000
_cell.length_b   1.000
_cell.length_c   1.000
_cell.angle_alpha   90.00
_cell.angle_beta   90.00
_cell.angle_gamma   90.00
#
_symmetry.space_group_name_H-M   'P 1'
#
loop_
_entity.id
_entity.type
_entity.pdbx_description
1 polymer ?
#
loop_
_entity_poly.entity_id
_entity_poly.type
_entity_poly.pdbx_seq_one_letter_code
_entity_poly.pdbx_strand_id
1 'polypeptide(L)'
;MVYTLCRHIRTNGRRCRAASLNESSWCFFHKRLHTSHQRFRHTEATRAYLIPGQHLELAPIEDRESVQLALSMVINALAVGQLETKRATALLYGLQLAGMNVNRLNPPPAAEVVRGITEEPEGLILAEPETHELPTLQPVEEKDEEDLEDEDFEEGDEEEYYD
;
A
#
# COMPACT_ATOMS: atom_id res chain seq x y z
N MET A 1 3.01 -26.14 -7.03
CA MET A 1 3.99 -25.08 -7.38
C MET A 1 3.98 -24.06 -6.25
N VAL A 2 5.16 -23.68 -5.76
CA VAL A 2 5.31 -22.78 -4.60
C VAL A 2 5.72 -21.39 -5.07
N TYR A 3 5.27 -20.35 -4.39
CA TYR A 3 5.69 -18.97 -4.61
C TYR A 3 6.09 -18.33 -3.28
N THR A 4 6.93 -17.31 -3.32
CA THR A 4 7.32 -16.55 -2.13
C THR A 4 6.43 -15.32 -1.96
N LEU A 5 6.28 -14.86 -0.71
CA LEU A 5 5.53 -13.65 -0.42
C LEU A 5 6.42 -12.42 -0.34
N CYS A 6 5.81 -11.26 -0.62
CA CYS A 6 6.38 -9.96 -0.31
C CYS A 6 6.68 -9.86 1.19
N ARG A 7 7.93 -9.54 1.51
CA ARG A 7 8.46 -9.41 2.86
C ARG A 7 8.27 -8.01 3.46
N HIS A 8 7.61 -7.10 2.73
CA HIS A 8 7.29 -5.76 3.22
C HIS A 8 6.38 -5.80 4.44
N ILE A 9 6.77 -5.04 5.47
CA ILE A 9 5.99 -4.80 6.68
C ILE A 9 5.36 -3.42 6.55
N ARG A 10 4.03 -3.37 6.54
CA ARG A 10 3.29 -2.11 6.51
C ARG A 10 3.40 -1.40 7.87
N THR A 11 3.06 -0.11 7.91
CA THR A 11 3.18 0.69 9.13
C THR A 11 2.31 0.16 10.27
N ASN A 12 1.21 -0.52 9.97
CA ASN A 12 0.38 -1.21 10.95
C ASN A 12 0.97 -2.53 11.51
N GLY A 13 2.21 -2.89 11.16
CA GLY A 13 2.88 -4.11 11.64
C GLY A 13 2.41 -5.40 10.98
N ARG A 14 1.63 -5.32 9.90
CA ARG A 14 1.17 -6.48 9.14
C ARG A 14 2.00 -6.70 7.88
N ARG A 15 2.11 -7.96 7.46
CA ARG A 15 2.78 -8.33 6.19
C ARG A 15 1.98 -7.82 4.98
N CYS A 16 2.65 -7.59 3.86
CA CYS A 16 1.97 -7.33 2.59
C CYS A 16 1.20 -8.56 2.07
N ARG A 17 1.81 -9.76 2.15
CA ARG A 17 1.27 -11.06 1.66
C ARG A 17 0.92 -11.15 0.17
N ALA A 18 1.23 -10.13 -0.64
CA ALA A 18 1.17 -10.26 -2.10
C ALA A 18 2.29 -11.18 -2.58
N ALA A 19 2.07 -11.88 -3.70
CA ALA A 19 3.14 -12.67 -4.33
C ALA A 19 4.33 -11.78 -4.67
N SER A 20 5.54 -12.24 -4.31
CA SER A 20 6.76 -11.57 -4.70
C SER A 20 6.99 -11.72 -6.21
N LEU A 21 7.77 -10.81 -6.78
CA LEU A 21 8.35 -11.03 -8.10
C LEU A 21 9.43 -12.11 -8.01
N ASN A 22 9.68 -12.81 -9.12
CA ASN A 22 10.74 -13.82 -9.19
C ASN A 22 12.06 -13.28 -8.63
N GLU A 23 12.67 -14.05 -7.73
CA GLU A 23 13.95 -13.73 -7.08
C GLU A 23 13.96 -12.38 -6.34
N SER A 24 12.80 -11.89 -5.88
CA SER A 24 12.67 -10.63 -5.16
C SER A 24 12.04 -10.83 -3.79
N SER A 25 12.44 -10.00 -2.82
CA SER A 25 11.77 -9.87 -1.53
C SER A 25 10.46 -9.07 -1.61
N TRP A 26 10.14 -8.48 -2.77
CA TRP A 26 9.05 -7.52 -2.94
C TRP A 26 8.02 -7.97 -3.98
N CYS A 27 6.75 -7.62 -3.77
CA CYS A 27 5.73 -7.65 -4.82
C CYS A 27 5.94 -6.49 -5.80
N PHE A 28 5.20 -6.50 -6.92
CA PHE A 28 5.25 -5.44 -7.92
C PHE A 28 5.02 -4.04 -7.33
N PHE A 29 4.00 -3.89 -6.46
CA PHE A 29 3.68 -2.62 -5.83
C PHE A 29 4.81 -2.11 -4.93
N HIS A 30 5.30 -2.93 -3.99
CA HIS A 30 6.35 -2.50 -3.05
C HIS A 30 7.69 -2.30 -3.73
N LYS A 31 8.03 -3.09 -4.75
CA LYS A 31 9.23 -2.83 -5.56
C LYS A 31 9.19 -1.43 -6.16
N ARG A 32 8.07 -1.07 -6.81
CA ARG A 32 7.88 0.26 -7.40
C ARG A 32 7.84 1.36 -6.34
N LEU A 33 7.19 1.12 -5.20
CA LEU A 33 7.10 2.07 -4.09
C LEU A 33 8.48 2.40 -3.51
N HIS A 34 9.31 1.38 -3.24
CA HIS A 34 10.66 1.60 -2.75
C HIS A 34 11.52 2.35 -3.77
N THR A 35 11.49 1.94 -5.03
CA THR A 35 12.26 2.62 -6.10
C THR A 35 11.81 4.08 -6.30
N SER A 36 10.51 4.39 -6.22
CA SER A 36 10.05 5.78 -6.36
C SER A 36 10.44 6.62 -5.15
N HIS A 37 10.33 6.07 -3.93
CA HIS A 37 10.66 6.79 -2.71
C HIS A 37 12.16 7.00 -2.50
N GLN A 38 13.02 6.11 -3.01
CA GLN A 38 14.48 6.25 -2.93
C GLN A 38 14.98 7.61 -3.45
N ARG A 39 14.31 8.18 -4.46
CA ARG A 39 14.69 9.48 -5.05
C ARG A 39 14.47 10.67 -4.12
N PHE A 40 13.62 10.52 -3.10
CA PHE A 40 13.31 11.56 -2.12
C PHE A 40 14.06 11.36 -0.80
N ARG A 41 14.80 10.26 -0.65
CA ARG A 41 15.60 9.99 0.54
C ARG A 41 16.97 10.64 0.40
N HIS A 42 17.42 11.28 1.46
CA HIS A 42 18.77 11.83 1.52
C HIS A 42 19.78 10.72 1.81
N THR A 43 20.87 10.72 1.06
CA THR A 43 22.04 9.88 1.29
C THR A 43 23.02 10.57 2.23
N GLU A 44 23.93 9.85 2.86
CA GLU A 44 24.98 10.45 3.71
C GLU A 44 25.73 11.58 2.99
N ALA A 45 26.03 11.40 1.70
CA ALA A 45 26.67 12.42 0.87
C ALA A 45 25.83 13.70 0.68
N THR A 46 24.50 13.60 0.71
CA THR A 46 23.59 14.73 0.47
C THR A 46 23.10 15.39 1.77
N ARG A 47 23.24 14.72 2.92
CA ARG A 47 22.80 15.22 4.23
C ARG A 47 23.44 16.55 4.63
N ALA A 48 24.69 16.79 4.24
CA ALA A 48 25.39 18.04 4.54
C ALA A 48 24.82 19.26 3.79
N TYR A 49 24.07 19.05 2.70
CA TYR A 49 23.52 20.11 1.86
C TYR A 49 22.04 20.41 2.17
N LEU A 50 21.50 19.84 3.25
CA LEU A 50 20.11 20.05 3.63
C LEU A 50 19.89 21.43 4.23
N ILE A 51 18.86 22.12 3.73
CA ILE A 51 18.44 23.42 4.23
C ILE A 51 17.53 23.21 5.43
N PRO A 52 17.89 23.71 6.63
CA PRO A 52 17.01 23.63 7.79
C PRO A 52 15.62 24.20 7.49
N GLY A 53 14.56 23.56 7.99
CA GLY A 53 13.18 24.04 7.76
C GLY A 53 12.51 23.53 6.48
N GLN A 54 13.26 22.88 5.57
CA GLN A 54 12.74 22.50 4.25
C GLN A 54 12.56 21.00 4.03
N HIS A 55 13.26 20.18 4.81
CA HIS A 55 13.27 18.73 4.60
C HIS A 55 12.48 18.03 5.69
N LEU A 56 11.59 17.14 5.28
CA LEU A 56 10.89 16.23 6.15
C LEU A 56 10.87 14.87 5.44
N GLU A 57 11.56 13.89 6.04
CA GLU A 57 11.56 12.53 5.53
C GLU A 57 10.26 11.84 5.98
N LEU A 58 9.35 11.57 5.06
CA LEU A 58 8.12 10.83 5.34
C LEU A 58 8.23 9.39 4.85
N ALA A 59 7.72 8.46 5.64
CA ALA A 59 7.53 7.09 5.21
C ALA A 59 6.50 7.00 4.07
N PRO A 60 6.49 5.92 3.28
CA PRO A 60 5.45 5.69 2.29
C PRO A 60 4.05 5.69 2.92
N ILE A 61 3.12 6.43 2.30
CA ILE A 61 1.75 6.61 2.79
C ILE A 61 0.84 5.58 2.08
N GLU A 62 0.85 4.35 2.56
CA GLU A 62 0.18 3.20 1.93
C GLU A 62 -1.01 2.64 2.74
N ASP A 63 -1.19 3.10 3.98
CA ASP A 63 -2.22 2.65 4.93
C ASP A 63 -2.63 3.78 5.89
N ARG A 64 -3.62 3.51 6.75
CA ARG A 64 -4.17 4.53 7.66
C ARG A 64 -3.14 4.92 8.71
N GLU A 65 -2.39 3.94 9.17
CA GLU A 65 -1.36 4.07 10.18
C GLU A 65 -0.16 4.88 9.67
N SER A 66 0.23 4.73 8.40
CA SER A 66 1.26 5.57 7.77
C SER A 66 0.78 7.01 7.57
N VAL A 67 -0.49 7.26 7.24
CA VAL A 67 -1.05 8.62 7.24
C VAL A 67 -0.94 9.24 8.63
N GLN A 68 -1.33 8.51 9.67
CA GLN A 68 -1.29 9.00 11.04
C GLN A 68 0.13 9.26 11.52
N LEU A 69 1.08 8.39 11.17
CA LEU A 69 2.49 8.58 11.48
C LEU A 69 3.05 9.83 10.79
N ALA A 70 2.78 9.99 9.48
CA ALA A 70 3.21 11.16 8.72
C ALA A 70 2.60 12.46 9.27
N LEU A 71 1.33 12.44 9.67
CA LEU A 71 0.66 13.56 10.33
C LEU A 71 1.36 13.96 11.62
N SER A 72 1.68 12.97 12.47
CA SER A 72 2.43 13.19 13.71
C SER A 72 3.80 13.82 13.44
N MET A 73 4.52 13.36 12.42
CA MET A 73 5.82 13.91 12.04
C MET A 73 5.72 15.38 11.62
N VAL A 74 4.73 15.73 10.78
CA VAL A 74 4.52 17.11 10.34
C VAL A 74 4.17 18.03 11.51
N ILE A 75 3.28 17.60 12.40
CA ILE A 75 2.86 18.39 13.58
C ILE A 75 4.04 18.63 14.51
N ASN A 76 4.81 17.59 14.83
CA ASN A 76 5.97 17.72 15.71
C ASN A 76 7.05 18.61 15.08
N ALA A 77 7.36 18.43 13.79
CA ALA A 77 8.33 19.26 13.07
C ALA A 77 7.93 20.74 13.05
N LEU A 78 6.64 21.04 12.87
CA LEU A 78 6.11 22.40 12.97
C LEU A 78 6.25 22.94 14.40
N ALA A 79 5.89 22.15 15.42
CA ALA A 79 5.93 22.56 16.82
C ALA A 79 7.34 22.92 17.31
N VAL A 80 8.38 22.23 16.82
CA VAL A 80 9.78 22.52 17.17
C VAL A 80 10.46 23.53 16.24
N GLY A 81 9.72 24.13 15.30
CA GLY A 81 10.26 25.11 14.34
C GLY A 81 11.19 24.52 13.26
N GLN A 82 11.16 23.20 13.06
CA GLN A 82 11.91 22.49 12.01
C GLN A 82 11.19 22.47 10.65
N LEU A 83 9.98 23.01 10.58
CA LEU A 83 9.19 23.08 9.36
C LEU A 83 8.47 24.42 9.26
N GLU A 84 8.59 25.10 8.12
CA GLU A 84 7.90 26.36 7.88
C GLU A 84 6.37 26.16 7.79
N THR A 85 5.60 27.08 8.37
CA THR A 85 4.13 27.05 8.39
C THR A 85 3.50 26.83 7.02
N LYS A 86 3.94 27.54 5.97
CA LYS A 86 3.38 27.39 4.62
C LYS A 86 3.55 25.98 4.05
N ARG A 87 4.73 25.38 4.29
CA ARG A 87 5.03 24.00 3.87
C ARG A 87 4.23 23.00 4.69
N ALA A 88 4.14 23.22 6.01
CA ALA A 88 3.32 22.39 6.89
C ALA A 88 1.85 22.38 6.42
N THR A 89 1.26 23.53 6.11
CA THR A 89 -0.11 23.60 5.58
C THR A 89 -0.29 22.78 4.30
N ALA A 90 0.63 22.88 3.34
CA ALA A 90 0.56 22.11 2.10
C ALA A 90 0.69 20.60 2.35
N LEU A 91 1.58 20.17 3.25
CA LEU A 91 1.75 18.77 3.63
C LEU A 91 0.52 18.23 4.35
N LEU A 92 -0.03 18.98 5.32
CA LEU A 92 -1.25 18.60 6.04
C LEU A 92 -2.44 18.45 5.10
N TYR A 93 -2.58 19.34 4.11
CA TYR A 93 -3.61 19.21 3.08
C TYR A 93 -3.41 17.95 2.22
N GLY A 94 -2.18 17.66 1.79
CA GLY A 94 -1.86 16.42 1.07
C GLY A 94 -2.17 15.16 1.90
N LEU A 95 -1.87 15.18 3.20
CA LEU A 95 -2.17 14.08 4.12
C LEU A 95 -3.66 13.90 4.35
N GLN A 96 -4.43 15.00 4.38
CA GLN A 96 -5.90 14.93 4.43
C GLN A 96 -6.46 14.19 3.21
N LEU A 97 -5.99 14.53 2.00
CA LEU A 97 -6.37 13.84 0.76
C LEU A 97 -5.96 12.36 0.81
N ALA A 98 -4.75 12.06 1.28
CA ALA A 98 -4.29 10.69 1.43
C ALA A 98 -5.20 9.90 2.39
N GLY A 99 -5.56 10.46 3.55
CA GLY A 99 -6.47 9.82 4.50
C GLY A 99 -7.85 9.53 3.92
N MET A 100 -8.39 10.44 3.10
CA MET A 100 -9.66 10.22 2.39
C MET A 100 -9.57 9.07 1.38
N ASN A 101 -8.42 8.95 0.69
CA ASN A 101 -8.20 7.93 -0.33
C ASN A 101 -7.94 6.55 0.28
N VAL A 102 -7.18 6.48 1.37
CA VAL A 102 -6.83 5.21 2.04
C VAL A 102 -8.06 4.45 2.50
N ASN A 103 -9.15 5.16 2.84
CA ASN A 103 -10.41 4.52 3.21
C ASN A 103 -11.09 3.78 2.03
N ARG A 104 -10.79 4.21 0.81
CA ARG A 104 -11.32 3.64 -0.44
C ARG A 104 -10.41 2.58 -1.04
N LEU A 105 -9.13 2.58 -0.66
CA LEU A 105 -8.24 1.46 -0.93
C LEU A 105 -8.75 0.29 -0.10
N ASN A 106 -9.16 -0.79 -0.75
CA ASN A 106 -9.65 -2.00 -0.09
C ASN A 106 -8.43 -2.91 0.14
N PRO A 107 -7.68 -2.79 1.26
CA PRO A 107 -6.56 -3.67 1.49
C PRO A 107 -7.08 -5.12 1.59
N PRO A 108 -6.31 -6.11 1.10
CA PRO A 108 -6.68 -7.51 1.31
C PRO A 108 -6.89 -7.77 2.81
N PRO A 109 -7.91 -8.58 3.18
CA PRO A 109 -8.31 -8.75 4.57
C PRO A 109 -7.17 -9.27 5.44
N ALA A 110 -7.16 -8.78 6.69
CA ALA A 110 -6.32 -9.15 7.82
C ALA A 110 -5.03 -9.91 7.47
N ALA A 111 -4.08 -9.19 6.88
CA ALA A 111 -2.73 -9.73 6.78
C ALA A 111 -2.18 -10.06 8.18
N GLU A 112 -1.57 -11.22 8.28
CA GLU A 112 -0.95 -11.73 9.50
C GLU A 112 -0.03 -10.69 10.14
N VAL A 113 -0.14 -10.57 11.46
CA VAL A 113 0.74 -9.71 12.27
C VAL A 113 2.14 -10.28 12.23
N VAL A 114 3.13 -9.45 11.90
CA VAL A 114 4.54 -9.87 11.86
C VAL A 114 5.00 -10.24 13.27
N ARG A 115 5.54 -11.45 13.44
CA ARG A 115 6.12 -11.93 14.70
C ARG A 115 7.64 -12.08 14.68
N GLY A 116 8.22 -12.18 13.49
CA GLY A 116 9.66 -12.30 13.25
C GLY A 116 10.12 -11.34 12.16
N ILE A 117 11.26 -10.70 12.38
CA ILE A 117 11.88 -9.75 11.46
C ILE A 117 13.29 -10.18 11.10
N THR A 118 13.73 -9.83 9.90
CA THR A 118 15.09 -9.98 9.43
C THR A 118 15.59 -8.60 9.00
N GLU A 119 16.80 -8.25 9.44
CA GLU A 119 17.46 -7.01 9.02
C GLU A 119 18.35 -7.31 7.81
N GLU A 120 18.14 -6.59 6.71
CA GLU A 120 19.06 -6.61 5.56
C GLU A 120 20.28 -5.70 5.81
N PRO A 121 21.41 -5.92 5.12
CA PRO A 121 22.65 -5.14 5.29
C PRO A 121 22.46 -3.63 5.18
N GLU A 122 21.46 -3.19 4.42
CA GLU A 122 21.08 -1.79 4.21
C GLU A 122 20.21 -1.21 5.35
N GLY A 123 20.00 -1.95 6.44
CA GLY A 123 19.18 -1.54 7.58
C GLY A 123 17.68 -1.61 7.33
N LEU A 124 17.24 -2.30 6.27
CA LEU A 124 15.82 -2.54 6.01
C LEU A 124 15.30 -3.67 6.90
N ILE A 125 14.21 -3.39 7.62
CA ILE A 125 13.49 -4.39 8.41
C ILE A 125 12.49 -5.08 7.49
N LEU A 126 12.69 -6.37 7.28
CA LEU A 126 11.83 -7.24 6.49
C LEU A 126 11.17 -8.28 7.35
N ALA A 127 10.03 -8.79 6.91
CA ALA A 127 9.48 -9.98 7.49
C ALA A 127 10.34 -11.20 7.10
N GLU A 128 10.36 -12.24 7.93
CA GLU A 128 10.99 -13.53 7.58
C GLU A 128 10.45 -14.09 6.25
N PRO A 129 11.24 -14.86 5.48
CA PRO A 129 10.78 -15.46 4.23
C PRO A 129 9.70 -16.52 4.49
N GLU A 130 8.65 -16.50 3.68
CA GLU A 130 7.53 -17.46 3.73
C GLU A 130 7.20 -17.92 2.31
N THR A 131 6.96 -19.22 2.15
CA THR A 131 6.57 -19.85 0.88
C THR A 131 5.14 -20.35 0.97
N HIS A 132 4.33 -20.05 -0.05
CA HIS A 132 2.96 -20.53 -0.16
C HIS A 132 2.81 -21.50 -1.33
N GLU A 133 2.01 -22.54 -1.11
CA GLU A 133 1.57 -23.43 -2.17
C GLU A 133 0.44 -22.76 -2.96
N LEU A 134 0.45 -22.91 -4.28
CA LEU A 134 -0.69 -22.53 -5.10
C LEU A 134 -1.91 -23.40 -4.71
N PRO A 135 -3.11 -22.82 -4.64
CA PRO A 135 -4.33 -23.60 -4.53
C PRO A 135 -4.35 -24.63 -5.66
N THR A 136 -4.59 -25.90 -5.33
CA THR A 136 -4.92 -26.90 -6.34
C THR A 136 -6.19 -26.45 -7.04
N LEU A 137 -6.09 -26.11 -8.32
CA LEU A 137 -7.26 -25.87 -9.15
C LEU A 137 -8.06 -27.17 -9.15
N GLN A 138 -9.20 -27.18 -8.45
CA GLN A 138 -10.17 -28.25 -8.62
C GLN A 138 -10.73 -28.10 -10.05
N PRO A 139 -10.90 -29.20 -10.79
CA PRO A 139 -11.60 -29.15 -12.06
C PRO A 139 -12.93 -28.42 -11.86
N VAL A 140 -13.18 -27.40 -12.67
CA VAL A 140 -14.51 -26.79 -12.74
C VAL A 140 -15.41 -27.90 -13.28
N GLU A 141 -16.41 -28.33 -12.52
CA GLU A 141 -17.46 -29.18 -13.07
C GLU A 141 -18.08 -28.40 -14.23
N GLU A 142 -17.91 -28.90 -15.46
CA GLU A 142 -18.62 -28.40 -16.63
C GLU A 142 -20.10 -28.54 -16.29
N LYS A 143 -20.77 -27.41 -16.03
CA LYS A 143 -22.22 -27.39 -16.04
C LYS A 143 -22.62 -27.59 -17.50
N ASP A 144 -23.36 -28.66 -17.76
CA ASP A 144 -23.89 -28.95 -19.08
C ASP A 144 -24.64 -27.71 -19.60
N GLU A 145 -24.41 -27.35 -20.86
CA GLU A 145 -24.97 -26.16 -21.51
C GLU A 145 -26.51 -26.19 -21.63
N GLU A 146 -27.15 -27.30 -21.24
CA GLU A 146 -28.60 -27.51 -21.34
C GLU A 146 -29.42 -26.77 -20.26
N ASP A 147 -28.80 -26.17 -19.23
CA ASP A 147 -29.50 -25.44 -18.15
C ASP A 147 -29.60 -23.91 -18.38
N LEU A 148 -29.18 -23.39 -19.55
CA LEU A 148 -29.18 -21.95 -19.88
C LEU A 148 -30.38 -21.49 -20.73
N GLU A 149 -31.27 -22.41 -21.11
CA GLU A 149 -32.56 -22.07 -21.73
C GLU A 149 -33.62 -22.01 -20.62
N ASP A 150 -33.92 -20.83 -20.09
CA ASP A 150 -35.21 -20.43 -19.45
C ASP A 150 -35.09 -19.23 -18.48
N GLU A 151 -34.21 -18.23 -18.73
CA GLU A 151 -34.41 -16.90 -18.14
C GLU A 151 -35.05 -15.99 -19.19
N ASP A 152 -36.39 -16.03 -19.23
CA ASP A 152 -37.25 -15.08 -19.93
C ASP A 152 -36.80 -13.64 -19.59
N PHE A 153 -36.29 -12.94 -20.61
CA PHE A 153 -36.04 -11.51 -20.55
C PHE A 153 -37.42 -10.81 -20.55
N GLU A 154 -37.95 -10.48 -19.37
CA GLU A 154 -39.07 -9.55 -19.29
C GLU A 154 -38.57 -8.18 -19.78
N GLU A 155 -38.91 -7.88 -21.03
CA GLU A 155 -38.76 -6.59 -21.69
C GLU A 155 -39.62 -5.58 -20.93
N GLY A 156 -38.99 -4.87 -19.98
CA GLY A 156 -39.63 -3.79 -19.24
C GLY A 156 -39.92 -2.62 -20.16
N ASP A 157 -41.20 -2.47 -20.50
CA ASP A 157 -41.79 -1.45 -21.36
C ASP A 157 -41.23 -0.03 -21.14
N GLU A 158 -40.99 0.64 -22.28
CA GLU A 158 -40.77 2.07 -22.40
C GLU A 158 -42.01 2.84 -21.89
N GLU A 159 -41.97 3.43 -20.70
CA GLU A 159 -42.93 4.48 -20.33
C GLU A 159 -42.39 5.89 -20.64
N GLU A 160 -42.84 6.30 -21.81
CA GLU A 160 -43.00 7.62 -22.44
C GLU A 160 -43.05 8.84 -21.48
N TYR A 161 -42.25 9.85 -21.84
CA TYR A 161 -42.25 11.20 -21.27
C TYR A 161 -43.27 12.10 -22.00
N TYR A 162 -44.32 12.55 -21.30
CA TYR A 162 -45.07 13.83 -21.43
C TYR A 162 -45.91 13.95 -20.14
N ASP A 163 -46.04 15.05 -19.40
CA ASP A 163 -45.99 16.50 -19.66
C ASP A 163 -45.50 17.22 -18.38
#